data_AF-A0A5N5SI55-F1
#
_entry.id   AF-A0A5N5SI55-F1
#
_cell.length_a   1.000
_cell.length_b   1.000
_cell.length_c   1.000
_cell.angle_alpha   90.00
_cell.angle_beta   90.00
_cell.angle_gamma   90.00
#
_symmetry.space_group_name_H-M   'P 1'
#
loop_
_entity.id
_entity.type
_entity.pdbx_description
1 polymer ?
#
loop_
_entity_poly.entity_id
_entity_poly.type
_entity_poly.pdbx_seq_one_letter_code
_entity_poly.pdbx_strand_id
1 'polypeptide(L)'
;TEDTKKLRFQVELEFVQCLANPNYVNFLAQRGYFKEKTFINYLKYLLYWKEPEYAKFLKYPMCLYYLDLLQYESFRKEIINAQCCKFIDDQMLLHWQHYTRKRMKFIGISGLLSEEDSDSSSSASDTPVSQALSEPSATSNMPDKIILRFYDSIIHESDLKLLEGRNWLNDSLISFWFEHLHHNVFYGRSDLLFISPEVTQLIKMGDQCELPLFLDPLNARYRRYIFLPVNNNSSLVSSGGSHWSLLVYSKYDQKWFHYDSQKGSNYRDARSLVYRINSYMNRYSSATLEDAECSQQDNSYDCGAFVMLHAQKVAENATKSLDLGTCLVQRSEAYKMREVIFDLINRLKR
;
A
#
# COMPACT_ATOMS: atom_id res chain seq x y z
N THR A 1 -18.21 -34.62 -18.10
CA THR A 1 -17.34 -35.34 -17.14
C THR A 1 -16.94 -34.38 -16.02
N GLU A 2 -16.28 -34.87 -14.97
CA GLU A 2 -15.77 -34.01 -13.89
C GLU A 2 -14.84 -32.91 -14.43
N ASP A 3 -14.04 -33.25 -15.44
CA ASP A 3 -13.14 -32.31 -16.13
C ASP A 3 -13.89 -31.18 -16.84
N THR A 4 -15.05 -31.46 -17.44
CA THR A 4 -15.89 -30.42 -18.07
C THR A 4 -16.40 -29.42 -17.03
N LYS A 5 -16.73 -29.89 -15.82
CA LYS A 5 -17.20 -29.01 -14.73
C LYS A 5 -16.06 -28.15 -14.20
N LYS A 6 -14.86 -28.71 -14.02
CA LYS A 6 -13.65 -27.97 -13.61
C LYS A 6 -13.27 -26.91 -14.64
N LEU A 7 -13.27 -27.26 -15.92
CA LEU A 7 -12.97 -26.31 -17.00
C LEU A 7 -14.00 -25.17 -17.04
N ARG A 8 -15.29 -25.49 -16.95
CA ARG A 8 -16.35 -24.47 -16.88
C ARG A 8 -16.14 -23.52 -15.71
N PHE A 9 -15.87 -24.04 -14.52
CA PHE A 9 -15.61 -23.24 -13.34
C PHE A 9 -14.42 -22.30 -13.54
N GLN A 10 -13.31 -22.80 -14.10
CA GLN A 10 -12.13 -21.99 -14.37
C GLN A 10 -12.40 -20.88 -15.39
N VAL A 11 -13.08 -21.19 -16.48
CA VAL A 11 -13.44 -20.20 -17.51
C VAL A 11 -14.38 -19.13 -16.94
N GLU A 12 -15.37 -19.53 -16.14
CA GLU A 12 -16.27 -18.60 -15.47
C GLU A 12 -15.52 -17.71 -14.46
N LEU A 13 -14.56 -18.28 -13.72
CA LEU A 13 -13.72 -17.56 -12.75
C LEU A 13 -12.79 -16.54 -13.43
N GLU A 14 -12.18 -16.91 -14.54
CA GLU A 14 -11.34 -16.01 -15.33
C GLU A 14 -12.19 -14.88 -15.92
N PHE A 15 -13.34 -15.22 -16.52
CA PHE A 15 -14.24 -14.25 -17.12
C PHE A 15 -14.78 -13.25 -16.10
N VAL A 16 -15.31 -13.72 -14.96
CA VAL A 16 -15.87 -12.80 -13.96
C VAL A 16 -14.81 -11.84 -13.46
N GLN A 17 -13.58 -12.32 -13.22
CA GLN A 17 -12.47 -11.47 -12.77
C GLN A 17 -12.05 -10.43 -13.81
N CYS A 18 -12.17 -10.71 -15.11
CA CYS A 18 -11.92 -9.72 -16.16
C CYS A 18 -12.87 -8.52 -16.09
N LEU A 19 -14.07 -8.67 -15.50
CA LEU A 19 -15.00 -7.55 -15.28
C LEU A 19 -14.46 -6.51 -14.29
N ALA A 20 -13.42 -6.82 -13.52
CA ALA A 20 -12.74 -5.84 -12.66
C ALA A 20 -12.02 -4.74 -13.46
N ASN A 21 -11.77 -4.95 -14.76
CA ASN A 21 -11.12 -3.98 -15.64
C ASN A 21 -12.18 -3.15 -16.40
N PRO A 22 -12.33 -1.84 -16.12
CA PRO A 22 -13.30 -0.98 -16.80
C PRO A 22 -13.13 -0.96 -18.32
N ASN A 23 -11.88 -1.02 -18.81
CA ASN A 23 -11.59 -1.02 -20.25
C ASN A 23 -12.11 -2.28 -20.93
N TYR A 24 -12.06 -3.43 -20.25
CA TYR A 24 -12.63 -4.67 -20.76
C TYR A 24 -14.18 -4.60 -20.81
N VAL A 25 -14.79 -4.03 -19.77
CA VAL A 25 -16.24 -3.81 -19.75
C VAL A 25 -16.67 -2.84 -20.87
N ASN A 26 -15.94 -1.75 -21.08
CA ASN A 26 -16.17 -0.82 -22.18
C ASN A 26 -16.04 -1.52 -23.55
N PHE A 27 -15.00 -2.35 -23.73
CA PHE A 27 -14.84 -3.15 -24.94
C PHE A 27 -16.05 -4.05 -25.21
N LEU A 28 -16.53 -4.77 -24.19
CA LEU A 28 -17.74 -5.61 -24.33
C LEU A 28 -18.98 -4.78 -24.70
N ALA A 29 -19.10 -3.58 -24.13
CA ALA A 29 -20.19 -2.66 -24.42
C ALA A 29 -20.16 -2.15 -25.86
N GLN A 30 -18.98 -1.73 -26.35
CA GLN A 30 -18.77 -1.26 -27.73
C GLN A 30 -19.06 -2.34 -28.77
N ARG A 31 -18.72 -3.60 -28.46
CA ARG A 31 -19.02 -4.76 -29.31
C ARG A 31 -20.50 -5.17 -29.27
N GLY A 32 -21.30 -4.58 -28.40
CA GLY A 32 -22.74 -4.79 -28.35
C GLY A 32 -23.18 -6.01 -27.54
N TYR A 33 -22.28 -6.71 -26.83
CA TYR A 33 -22.62 -7.87 -26.01
C TYR A 33 -23.70 -7.55 -24.96
N PHE A 34 -23.67 -6.34 -24.40
CA PHE A 34 -24.67 -5.88 -23.43
C PHE A 34 -26.06 -5.56 -24.00
N LYS A 35 -26.25 -5.69 -25.32
CA LYS A 35 -27.57 -5.63 -25.99
C LYS A 35 -28.20 -7.01 -26.13
N GLU A 36 -27.40 -8.08 -26.02
CA GLU A 36 -27.86 -9.45 -26.20
C GLU A 36 -28.52 -9.98 -24.93
N LYS A 37 -29.78 -10.40 -25.03
CA LYS A 37 -30.54 -10.92 -23.88
C LYS A 37 -29.91 -12.19 -23.29
N THR A 38 -29.32 -13.04 -24.13
CA THR A 38 -28.58 -14.24 -23.73
C THR A 38 -27.38 -13.90 -22.86
N PHE A 39 -26.59 -12.89 -23.25
CA PHE A 39 -25.43 -12.45 -22.48
C PHE A 39 -25.84 -11.78 -21.16
N ILE A 40 -26.91 -10.98 -21.15
CA ILE A 40 -27.45 -10.40 -19.92
C ILE A 40 -27.91 -11.50 -18.95
N ASN A 41 -28.55 -12.56 -19.46
CA ASN A 41 -28.92 -13.71 -18.62
C ASN A 41 -27.69 -14.46 -18.09
N TYR A 42 -26.61 -14.53 -18.87
CA TYR A 42 -25.35 -15.11 -18.41
C TYR A 42 -24.71 -14.28 -17.28
N LEU A 43 -24.71 -12.94 -17.38
CA LEU A 43 -24.27 -12.06 -16.30
C LEU A 43 -25.12 -12.23 -15.03
N LYS A 44 -26.44 -12.43 -15.18
CA LYS A 44 -27.31 -12.77 -14.04
C LYS A 44 -26.94 -14.11 -13.42
N TYR A 45 -26.68 -15.11 -14.25
CA TYR A 45 -26.24 -16.42 -13.78
C TYR A 45 -24.96 -16.29 -12.95
N LEU A 46 -23.97 -15.51 -13.39
CA LEU A 46 -22.70 -15.31 -12.69
C LEU A 46 -22.81 -14.63 -11.31
N LEU A 47 -23.98 -14.12 -10.91
CA LEU A 47 -24.17 -13.54 -9.57
C LEU A 47 -23.93 -14.56 -8.43
N TYR A 48 -23.93 -15.87 -8.74
CA TYR A 48 -23.56 -16.90 -7.76
C TYR A 48 -22.13 -16.72 -7.20
N TRP A 49 -21.23 -16.04 -7.93
CA TRP A 49 -19.87 -15.72 -7.44
C TRP A 49 -19.86 -14.84 -6.19
N LYS A 50 -21.00 -14.22 -5.84
CA LYS A 50 -21.16 -13.44 -4.61
C LYS A 50 -21.34 -14.31 -3.36
N GLU A 51 -21.72 -15.57 -3.52
CA GLU A 51 -21.88 -16.47 -2.37
C GLU A 51 -20.50 -16.76 -1.74
N PRO A 52 -20.37 -16.82 -0.40
CA PRO A 52 -19.08 -16.98 0.29
C PRO A 52 -18.29 -18.21 -0.16
N GLU A 53 -18.99 -19.29 -0.53
CA GLU A 53 -18.39 -20.54 -1.00
C GLU A 53 -17.59 -20.38 -2.28
N TYR A 54 -17.94 -19.41 -3.13
CA TYR A 54 -17.28 -19.13 -4.42
C TYR A 54 -16.42 -17.86 -4.37
N ALA A 55 -16.85 -16.84 -3.63
CA ALA A 55 -16.16 -15.55 -3.55
C ALA A 55 -14.70 -15.68 -3.08
N LYS A 56 -14.41 -16.68 -2.24
CA LYS A 56 -13.05 -16.99 -1.74
C LYS A 56 -12.00 -17.28 -2.82
N PHE A 57 -12.43 -17.62 -4.04
CA PHE A 57 -11.52 -17.90 -5.16
C PHE A 57 -11.19 -16.65 -5.99
N LEU A 58 -11.85 -15.52 -5.74
CA LEU A 58 -11.65 -14.27 -6.49
C LEU A 58 -10.42 -13.52 -5.99
N LYS A 59 -9.49 -13.22 -6.90
CA LYS A 59 -8.32 -12.36 -6.62
C LYS A 59 -8.66 -10.88 -6.73
N TYR A 60 -9.61 -10.53 -7.59
CA TYR A 60 -10.00 -9.14 -7.88
C TYR A 60 -11.46 -8.88 -7.46
N PRO A 61 -11.75 -8.59 -6.17
CA PRO A 61 -13.12 -8.52 -5.66
C PRO A 61 -13.99 -7.43 -6.30
N MET A 62 -13.37 -6.39 -6.89
CA MET A 62 -14.07 -5.35 -7.65
C MET A 62 -14.90 -5.90 -8.82
N CYS A 63 -14.58 -7.09 -9.34
CA CYS A 63 -15.40 -7.72 -10.37
C CYS A 63 -16.86 -7.90 -9.96
N LEU A 64 -17.14 -8.19 -8.69
CA LEU A 64 -18.50 -8.37 -8.19
C LEU A 64 -19.28 -7.04 -8.17
N TYR A 65 -18.60 -5.93 -7.88
CA TYR A 65 -19.20 -4.60 -7.94
C TYR A 65 -19.60 -4.24 -9.38
N TYR A 66 -18.73 -4.48 -10.35
CA TYR A 66 -19.09 -4.27 -11.76
C TYR A 66 -20.15 -5.25 -12.24
N LEU A 67 -20.13 -6.50 -11.77
CA LEU A 67 -21.16 -7.48 -12.09
C LEU A 67 -22.55 -7.02 -11.61
N ASP A 68 -22.63 -6.40 -10.42
CA ASP A 68 -23.86 -5.78 -9.90
C ASP A 68 -24.29 -4.58 -10.76
N LEU A 69 -23.35 -3.69 -11.09
CA LEU A 69 -23.64 -2.53 -11.94
C LEU A 69 -24.14 -2.94 -13.34
N LEU A 70 -23.57 -4.01 -13.90
CA LEU A 70 -23.98 -4.57 -15.19
C LEU A 70 -25.38 -5.16 -15.19
N GLN A 71 -26.03 -5.33 -14.04
CA GLN A 71 -27.46 -5.71 -13.98
C GLN A 71 -28.37 -4.54 -14.36
N TYR A 72 -27.92 -3.30 -14.18
CA TYR A 72 -28.68 -2.09 -14.50
C TYR A 72 -28.52 -1.72 -15.97
N GLU A 73 -29.65 -1.53 -16.67
CA GLU A 73 -29.66 -1.17 -18.08
C GLU A 73 -29.03 0.20 -18.34
N SER A 74 -29.26 1.16 -17.43
CA SER A 74 -28.65 2.49 -17.49
C SER A 74 -27.13 2.41 -17.53
N PHE A 75 -26.51 1.65 -16.63
CA PHE A 75 -25.07 1.46 -16.59
C PHE A 75 -24.54 0.79 -17.88
N ARG A 76 -25.21 -0.25 -18.38
CA ARG A 76 -24.85 -0.92 -19.65
C ARG A 76 -24.85 0.03 -20.85
N LYS A 77 -25.73 1.04 -20.86
CA LYS A 77 -25.78 2.06 -21.91
C LYS A 77 -24.67 3.09 -21.76
N GLU A 78 -24.44 3.57 -20.54
CA GLU A 78 -23.46 4.62 -20.25
C GLU A 78 -22.01 4.14 -20.42
N ILE A 79 -21.70 2.90 -20.04
CA ILE A 79 -20.33 2.37 -20.08
C ILE A 79 -19.78 2.20 -21.51
N ILE A 80 -20.61 2.34 -22.55
CA ILE A 80 -20.17 2.40 -23.95
C ILE A 80 -19.26 3.63 -24.19
N ASN A 81 -19.53 4.74 -23.49
CA ASN A 81 -18.77 5.97 -23.61
C ASN A 81 -17.38 5.82 -22.97
N ALA A 82 -16.32 6.04 -23.75
CA ALA A 82 -14.93 5.96 -23.28
C ALA A 82 -14.63 6.97 -22.16
N GLN A 83 -15.31 8.12 -22.12
CA GLN A 83 -15.16 9.08 -21.02
C GLN A 83 -15.74 8.55 -19.70
N CYS A 84 -16.84 7.80 -19.77
CA CYS A 84 -17.43 7.12 -18.60
C CYS A 84 -16.48 6.03 -18.09
N CYS A 85 -15.89 5.24 -19.00
CA CYS A 85 -14.86 4.25 -18.67
C CYS A 85 -13.66 4.90 -17.96
N LYS A 86 -13.12 5.99 -18.53
CA LYS A 86 -12.01 6.73 -17.91
C LYS A 86 -12.39 7.29 -16.53
N PHE A 87 -13.58 7.88 -16.41
CA PHE A 87 -14.07 8.37 -15.12
C PHE A 87 -14.15 7.26 -14.08
N ILE A 88 -14.67 6.09 -14.45
CA ILE A 88 -14.76 4.92 -13.56
C ILE A 88 -13.37 4.42 -13.16
N ASP A 89 -12.42 4.40 -14.09
CA ASP A 89 -11.03 4.03 -13.83
C ASP A 89 -10.37 5.02 -12.85
N ASP A 90 -10.55 6.33 -13.09
CA ASP A 90 -10.11 7.40 -12.19
C ASP A 90 -10.77 7.27 -10.80
N GLN A 91 -12.06 6.95 -10.74
CA GLN A 91 -12.78 6.74 -9.47
C GLN A 91 -12.35 5.46 -8.74
N MET A 92 -12.01 4.38 -9.47
CA MET A 92 -11.50 3.14 -8.89
C MET A 92 -10.12 3.38 -8.28
N LEU A 93 -9.27 4.14 -8.97
CA LEU A 93 -7.97 4.58 -8.46
C LEU A 93 -8.14 5.46 -7.23
N LEU A 94 -9.01 6.48 -7.26
CA LEU A 94 -9.33 7.32 -6.10
C LEU A 94 -9.94 6.51 -4.95
N HIS A 95 -10.75 5.49 -5.26
CA HIS A 95 -11.28 4.57 -4.27
C HIS A 95 -10.16 3.80 -3.60
N TRP A 96 -9.20 3.23 -4.34
CA TRP A 96 -8.03 2.55 -3.77
C TRP A 96 -7.14 3.51 -2.96
N GLN A 97 -6.86 4.70 -3.48
CA GLN A 97 -6.09 5.74 -2.80
C GLN A 97 -6.70 6.16 -1.45
N HIS A 98 -8.03 6.20 -1.37
CA HIS A 98 -8.75 6.57 -0.15
C HIS A 98 -9.41 5.38 0.54
N TYR A 99 -9.16 4.15 0.11
CA TYR A 99 -9.91 2.97 0.55
C TYR A 99 -9.77 2.81 2.06
N THR A 100 -8.54 2.90 2.56
CA THR A 100 -8.24 2.86 4.00
C THR A 100 -8.94 4.00 4.74
N ARG A 101 -8.84 5.25 4.27
CA ARG A 101 -9.49 6.43 4.89
C ARG A 101 -11.03 6.37 4.89
N LYS A 102 -11.65 5.95 3.78
CA LYS A 102 -13.11 5.80 3.63
C LYS A 102 -13.62 4.62 4.46
N ARG A 103 -12.91 3.49 4.44
CA ARG A 103 -13.23 2.31 5.27
C ARG A 103 -13.10 2.61 6.77
N MET A 104 -12.13 3.43 7.18
CA MET A 104 -12.01 3.90 8.57
C MET A 104 -13.19 4.78 8.99
N LYS A 105 -13.66 5.70 8.13
CA LYS A 105 -14.91 6.47 8.38
C LYS A 105 -16.15 5.57 8.48
N PHE A 106 -16.23 4.52 7.67
CA PHE A 106 -17.35 3.55 7.71
C PHE A 106 -17.28 2.59 8.90
N ILE A 107 -16.08 2.29 9.42
CA ILE A 107 -15.88 1.36 10.56
C ILE A 107 -15.85 2.09 11.92
N GLY A 108 -15.63 3.42 11.97
CA GLY A 108 -15.51 4.10 13.25
C GLY A 108 -15.68 5.62 13.21
N ILE A 109 -16.93 6.09 13.10
CA ILE A 109 -17.51 7.19 13.90
C ILE A 109 -19.03 6.94 14.03
N SER A 110 -19.42 5.79 14.58
CA SER A 110 -20.82 5.58 15.02
C SER A 110 -20.96 4.73 16.28
N GLY A 111 -19.85 4.40 16.96
CA GLY A 111 -19.87 3.47 18.11
C GLY A 111 -18.91 3.81 19.24
N LEU A 112 -18.43 5.05 19.36
CA LEU A 112 -17.53 5.46 20.45
C LEU A 112 -18.16 6.48 21.41
N LEU A 113 -19.49 6.56 21.43
CA LEU A 113 -20.25 7.25 22.48
C LEU A 113 -21.54 6.46 22.77
N SER A 114 -21.43 5.34 23.49
CA SER A 114 -22.50 4.80 24.34
C SER A 114 -22.05 3.54 25.09
N GLU A 115 -21.89 3.70 26.41
CA GLU A 115 -22.25 2.76 27.51
C GLU A 115 -21.46 1.44 27.61
N GLU A 116 -20.62 1.23 28.64
CA GLU A 116 -20.99 0.78 30.02
C GLU A 116 -22.01 -0.37 30.01
N ASP A 117 -21.56 -1.62 30.17
CA ASP A 117 -21.66 -2.39 31.42
C ASP A 117 -21.47 -3.92 31.28
N SER A 118 -20.79 -4.47 32.29
CA SER A 118 -21.05 -5.76 32.99
C SER A 118 -20.77 -7.15 32.33
N ASP A 119 -19.80 -7.82 32.96
CA ASP A 119 -19.85 -9.12 33.65
C ASP A 119 -19.92 -10.51 32.95
N SER A 120 -18.81 -11.24 33.18
CA SER A 120 -18.71 -12.53 33.90
C SER A 120 -19.00 -13.90 33.23
N SER A 121 -17.99 -14.78 33.33
CA SER A 121 -18.01 -16.25 33.66
C SER A 121 -18.70 -17.23 32.68
N SER A 122 -18.32 -18.50 32.48
CA SER A 122 -17.26 -19.41 32.96
C SER A 122 -17.39 -20.79 32.25
N SER A 123 -16.24 -21.42 31.97
CA SER A 123 -15.87 -22.85 32.15
C SER A 123 -16.55 -24.06 31.46
N ALA A 124 -15.69 -25.10 31.33
CA ALA A 124 -15.90 -26.55 31.14
C ALA A 124 -15.87 -27.05 29.67
N SER A 125 -14.77 -27.62 29.16
CA SER A 125 -14.14 -28.94 29.42
C SER A 125 -14.93 -30.13 28.90
N ASP A 126 -14.45 -30.77 27.82
CA ASP A 126 -14.35 -32.23 27.73
C ASP A 126 -13.59 -32.68 26.47
N THR A 127 -12.65 -33.60 26.68
CA THR A 127 -11.99 -34.53 25.74
C THR A 127 -12.11 -35.92 26.42
N PRO A 128 -11.81 -37.10 25.80
CA PRO A 128 -11.18 -37.34 24.49
C PRO A 128 -11.71 -38.59 23.71
N VAL A 129 -11.08 -38.88 22.55
CA VAL A 129 -10.41 -40.17 22.18
C VAL A 129 -10.64 -40.63 20.72
N SER A 130 -9.50 -40.81 20.01
CA SER A 130 -9.21 -41.65 18.81
C SER A 130 -9.93 -41.31 17.50
N GLN A 131 -9.32 -41.33 16.31
CA GLN A 131 -8.40 -42.33 15.76
C GLN A 131 -7.67 -41.74 14.54
N ALA A 132 -6.43 -42.20 14.31
CA ALA A 132 -5.53 -41.71 13.28
C ALA A 132 -5.95 -42.07 11.85
N LEU A 133 -5.90 -41.09 10.94
CA LEU A 133 -5.63 -41.27 9.52
C LEU A 133 -4.76 -40.10 9.05
N SER A 134 -3.63 -40.46 8.44
CA SER A 134 -2.60 -39.56 7.91
C SER A 134 -3.12 -38.81 6.67
N GLU A 135 -3.13 -37.48 6.72
CA GLU A 135 -3.34 -36.60 5.57
C GLU A 135 -2.31 -35.46 5.54
N PRO A 136 -1.99 -34.92 4.35
CA PRO A 136 -0.80 -34.11 4.11
C PRO A 136 -0.95 -32.72 4.75
N SER A 137 0.17 -32.20 5.24
CA SER A 137 0.33 -30.89 5.87
C SER A 137 -0.28 -29.73 5.05
N ALA A 138 -1.53 -29.39 5.33
CA ALA A 138 -2.13 -28.11 5.02
C ALA A 138 -1.64 -27.09 6.06
N THR A 139 -0.67 -26.25 5.71
CA THR A 139 -0.35 -25.08 6.53
C THR A 139 -1.58 -24.18 6.60
N SER A 140 -2.08 -24.02 7.81
CA SER A 140 -3.26 -23.25 8.19
C SER A 140 -3.29 -21.86 7.56
N ASN A 141 -4.18 -21.65 6.60
CA ASN A 141 -4.43 -20.33 6.02
C ASN A 141 -5.39 -19.54 6.93
N MET A 142 -5.00 -19.32 8.20
CA MET A 142 -5.69 -18.33 9.03
C MET A 142 -5.35 -16.93 8.51
N PRO A 143 -6.34 -16.03 8.36
CA PRO A 143 -6.07 -14.67 7.91
C PRO A 143 -5.13 -13.99 8.91
N ASP A 144 -4.10 -13.33 8.38
CA ASP A 144 -3.10 -12.64 9.19
C ASP A 144 -3.76 -11.58 10.08
N LYS A 145 -3.47 -11.65 11.37
CA LYS A 145 -4.20 -10.90 12.40
C LYS A 145 -3.74 -9.45 12.41
N ILE A 146 -4.67 -8.51 12.30
CA ILE A 146 -4.38 -7.08 12.47
C ILE A 146 -4.05 -6.81 13.95
N ILE A 147 -2.88 -6.25 14.21
CA ILE A 147 -2.40 -5.91 15.55
C ILE A 147 -2.64 -4.44 15.88
N LEU A 148 -2.42 -3.54 14.92
CA LEU A 148 -2.57 -2.10 15.10
C LEU A 148 -3.10 -1.45 13.83
N ARG A 149 -4.00 -0.48 14.00
CA ARG A 149 -4.39 0.47 12.97
C ARG A 149 -3.97 1.85 13.44
N PHE A 150 -3.06 2.48 12.72
CA PHE A 150 -2.48 3.76 13.10
C PHE A 150 -2.47 4.69 11.88
N TYR A 151 -3.41 5.63 11.86
CA TYR A 151 -3.69 6.49 10.70
C TYR A 151 -3.84 5.66 9.41
N ASP A 152 -3.05 5.95 8.38
CA ASP A 152 -3.10 5.23 7.11
C ASP A 152 -2.30 3.91 7.13
N SER A 153 -1.61 3.61 8.22
CA SER A 153 -0.82 2.37 8.39
C SER A 153 -1.59 1.27 9.12
N ILE A 154 -1.45 0.05 8.64
CA ILE A 154 -2.02 -1.17 9.25
C ILE A 154 -0.87 -2.13 9.50
N ILE A 155 -0.72 -2.58 10.75
CA ILE A 155 0.29 -3.56 11.15
C ILE A 155 -0.39 -4.88 11.48
N HIS A 156 0.09 -5.94 10.85
CA HIS A 156 -0.32 -7.32 11.10
C HIS A 156 0.68 -8.04 12.01
N GLU A 157 0.30 -9.25 12.42
CA GLU A 157 1.14 -10.10 13.25
C GLU A 157 2.37 -10.59 12.48
N SER A 158 2.27 -10.84 11.18
CA SER A 158 3.44 -11.16 10.35
C SER A 158 4.46 -10.02 10.27
N ASP A 159 3.99 -8.75 10.26
CA ASP A 159 4.86 -7.57 10.23
C ASP A 159 5.69 -7.48 11.52
N LEU A 160 5.09 -7.77 12.68
CA LEU A 160 5.81 -7.76 13.96
C LEU A 160 6.93 -8.81 14.02
N LYS A 161 6.74 -9.97 13.39
CA LYS A 161 7.78 -11.02 13.32
C LYS A 161 9.02 -10.54 12.56
N LEU A 162 8.88 -9.55 11.66
CA LEU A 162 10.02 -8.96 10.95
C LEU A 162 10.89 -8.07 11.85
N LEU A 163 10.40 -7.66 13.01
CA LEU A 163 11.20 -6.92 13.99
C LEU A 163 12.13 -7.83 14.79
N GLU A 164 11.86 -9.14 14.80
CA GLU A 164 12.71 -10.13 15.47
C GLU A 164 13.93 -10.50 14.61
N GLY A 165 15.08 -10.64 15.26
CA GLY A 165 16.30 -11.14 14.63
C GLY A 165 16.81 -10.27 13.47
N ARG A 166 17.17 -10.92 12.36
CA ARG A 166 17.86 -10.34 11.20
C ARG A 166 16.98 -10.24 9.96
N ASN A 167 15.69 -9.98 10.17
CA ASN A 167 14.69 -9.93 9.10
C ASN A 167 14.68 -8.57 8.40
N TRP A 168 14.31 -8.56 7.11
CA TRP A 168 14.14 -7.31 6.36
C TRP A 168 12.84 -6.62 6.78
N LEU A 169 12.92 -5.31 6.96
CA LEU A 169 11.74 -4.49 7.24
C LEU A 169 10.99 -4.23 5.93
N ASN A 170 9.68 -4.40 5.97
CA ASN A 170 8.81 -4.22 4.81
C ASN A 170 8.28 -2.78 4.72
N ASP A 171 7.48 -2.56 3.68
CA ASP A 171 6.72 -1.33 3.45
C ASP A 171 5.86 -0.95 4.65
N SER A 172 5.09 -1.89 5.22
CA SER A 172 4.15 -1.63 6.32
C SER A 172 4.82 -1.03 7.56
N LEU A 173 6.01 -1.52 7.93
CA LEU A 173 6.78 -0.99 9.06
C LEU A 173 7.37 0.39 8.77
N ILE A 174 7.85 0.64 7.55
CA ILE A 174 8.38 1.95 7.14
C ILE A 174 7.24 2.98 7.04
N SER A 175 6.09 2.60 6.47
CA SER A 175 4.85 3.38 6.43
C SER A 175 4.43 3.79 7.84
N PHE A 176 4.36 2.83 8.76
CA PHE A 176 4.01 3.10 10.16
C PHE A 176 4.96 4.10 10.81
N TRP A 177 6.26 3.96 10.59
CA TRP A 177 7.23 4.91 11.12
C TRP A 177 7.06 6.31 10.54
N PHE A 178 6.80 6.43 9.24
CA PHE A 178 6.57 7.72 8.57
C PHE A 178 5.30 8.41 9.09
N GLU A 179 4.23 7.64 9.34
CA GLU A 179 3.03 8.13 10.02
C GLU A 179 3.34 8.62 11.43
N HIS A 180 4.16 7.88 12.20
CA HIS A 180 4.58 8.30 13.54
C HIS A 180 5.40 9.59 13.51
N LEU A 181 6.33 9.71 12.55
CA LEU A 181 7.09 10.95 12.35
C LEU A 181 6.17 12.12 12.05
N HIS A 182 5.18 11.93 11.17
CA HIS A 182 4.25 12.99 10.79
C HIS A 182 3.32 13.42 11.93
N HIS A 183 2.69 12.46 12.61
CA HIS A 183 1.61 12.72 13.56
C HIS A 183 2.04 12.87 15.01
N ASN A 184 3.21 12.36 15.40
CA ASN A 184 3.69 12.47 16.79
C ASN A 184 4.97 13.29 16.89
N VAL A 185 6.01 12.97 16.13
CA VAL A 185 7.33 13.60 16.30
C VAL A 185 7.34 15.03 15.75
N PHE A 186 6.80 15.22 14.55
CA PHE A 186 6.74 16.51 13.86
C PHE A 186 5.30 17.04 13.75
N TYR A 187 4.49 16.80 14.77
CA TYR A 187 3.10 17.25 14.80
C TYR A 187 2.99 18.75 14.51
N GLY A 188 2.08 19.12 13.60
CA GLY A 188 1.86 20.51 13.17
C GLY A 188 2.84 21.04 12.11
N ARG A 189 3.85 20.27 11.68
CA ARG A 189 4.79 20.67 10.62
C ARG A 189 4.22 20.37 9.24
N SER A 190 3.46 21.30 8.68
CA SER A 190 2.91 21.18 7.32
C SER A 190 3.97 21.30 6.22
N ASP A 191 5.17 21.77 6.54
CA ASP A 191 6.27 21.92 5.59
C ASP A 191 7.03 20.62 5.29
N LEU A 192 6.90 19.61 6.16
CA LEU A 192 7.43 18.26 5.97
C LEU A 192 6.34 17.37 5.35
N LEU A 193 6.71 16.57 4.34
CA LEU A 193 5.84 15.56 3.76
C LEU A 193 6.57 14.22 3.72
N PHE A 194 6.06 13.25 4.47
CA PHE A 194 6.51 11.87 4.46
C PHE A 194 5.61 11.07 3.51
N ILE A 195 6.17 10.59 2.40
CA ILE A 195 5.44 9.77 1.42
C ILE A 195 5.70 8.30 1.74
N SER A 196 4.65 7.49 1.77
CA SER A 196 4.78 6.07 2.09
C SER A 196 5.52 5.29 0.97
N PRO A 197 6.14 4.14 1.28
CA PRO A 197 6.70 3.21 0.31
C PRO A 197 5.78 2.85 -0.86
N GLU A 198 4.50 2.60 -0.60
CA GLU A 198 3.54 2.19 -1.63
C GLU A 198 3.30 3.33 -2.62
N VAL A 199 3.11 4.56 -2.12
CA VAL A 199 2.99 5.75 -2.97
C VAL A 199 4.29 6.04 -3.71
N THR A 200 5.44 5.84 -3.07
CA THR A 200 6.75 6.01 -3.74
C THR A 200 6.92 5.01 -4.89
N GLN A 201 6.50 3.76 -4.70
CA GLN A 201 6.54 2.75 -5.76
C GLN A 201 5.57 3.08 -6.91
N LEU A 202 4.37 3.59 -6.60
CA LEU A 202 3.42 4.08 -7.61
C LEU A 202 4.01 5.24 -8.42
N ILE A 203 4.70 6.18 -7.77
CA ILE A 203 5.40 7.28 -8.45
C ILE A 203 6.53 6.74 -9.33
N LYS A 204 7.27 5.73 -8.86
CA LYS A 204 8.39 5.12 -9.60
C LYS A 204 7.92 4.42 -10.88
N MET A 205 6.81 3.69 -10.79
CA MET A 205 6.38 2.74 -11.81
C MET A 205 5.18 3.20 -12.64
N GLY A 206 4.38 4.17 -12.15
CA GLY A 206 3.18 4.67 -12.79
C GLY A 206 3.46 5.58 -14.00
N ASP A 207 2.40 6.02 -14.66
CA ASP A 207 2.53 6.99 -15.76
C ASP A 207 2.89 8.38 -15.20
N GLN A 208 3.75 9.11 -15.90
CA GLN A 208 4.13 10.47 -15.55
C GLN A 208 2.92 11.42 -15.58
N CYS A 209 1.92 11.16 -16.43
CA CYS A 209 0.68 11.93 -16.48
C CYS A 209 -0.19 11.75 -15.22
N GLU A 210 0.01 10.66 -14.47
CA GLU A 210 -0.75 10.32 -13.25
C GLU A 210 -0.10 10.86 -11.97
N LEU A 211 1.14 11.37 -12.04
CA LEU A 211 1.83 11.99 -10.91
C LEU A 211 0.96 13.00 -10.13
N PRO A 212 0.23 13.94 -10.78
CA PRO A 212 -0.65 14.86 -10.08
C PRO A 212 -1.73 14.16 -9.25
N LEU A 213 -2.23 13.00 -9.69
CA LEU A 213 -3.26 12.24 -8.97
C LEU A 213 -2.76 11.77 -7.60
N PHE A 214 -1.48 11.42 -7.48
CA PHE A 214 -0.88 10.99 -6.22
C PHE A 214 -0.37 12.16 -5.38
N LEU A 215 0.18 13.20 -6.03
CA LEU A 215 0.95 14.26 -5.35
C LEU A 215 0.13 15.52 -5.03
N ASP A 216 -0.90 15.86 -5.81
CA ASP A 216 -1.74 17.03 -5.55
C ASP A 216 -2.56 16.88 -4.25
N PRO A 217 -3.18 15.72 -3.93
CA PRO A 217 -3.88 15.54 -2.64
C PRO A 217 -2.97 15.68 -1.41
N LEU A 218 -1.67 15.42 -1.58
CA LEU A 218 -0.65 15.57 -0.54
C LEU A 218 -0.14 17.02 -0.43
N ASN A 219 -0.60 17.91 -1.31
CA ASN A 219 -0.12 19.28 -1.46
C ASN A 219 1.39 19.35 -1.72
N ALA A 220 1.96 18.35 -2.41
CA ALA A 220 3.41 18.15 -2.52
C ALA A 220 4.16 19.40 -3.04
N ARG A 221 3.58 20.14 -3.99
CA ARG A 221 4.14 21.40 -4.53
C ARG A 221 4.39 22.50 -3.48
N TYR A 222 3.62 22.49 -2.40
CA TYR A 222 3.69 23.48 -1.33
C TYR A 222 4.62 23.07 -0.18
N ARG A 223 5.02 21.80 -0.14
CA ARG A 223 5.90 21.26 0.90
C ARG A 223 7.33 21.76 0.69
N ARG A 224 8.03 22.07 1.78
CA ARG A 224 9.43 22.48 1.73
C ARG A 224 10.35 21.29 1.67
N TYR A 225 9.95 20.19 2.31
CA TYR A 225 10.70 18.94 2.32
C TYR A 225 9.79 17.77 1.99
N ILE A 226 10.26 16.86 1.15
CA ILE A 226 9.52 15.65 0.74
C ILE A 226 10.44 14.45 0.95
N PHE A 227 10.00 13.47 1.73
CA PHE A 227 10.73 12.26 2.07
C PHE A 227 10.09 11.07 1.37
N LEU A 228 10.88 10.30 0.61
CA LEU A 228 10.42 9.13 -0.12
C LEU A 228 11.36 7.93 0.15
N PRO A 229 10.86 6.81 0.68
CA PRO A 229 11.63 5.59 0.79
C PRO A 229 11.68 4.88 -0.58
N VAL A 230 12.88 4.68 -1.10
CA VAL A 230 13.14 4.10 -2.42
C VAL A 230 13.46 2.62 -2.28
N ASN A 231 12.79 1.80 -3.08
CA ASN A 231 13.03 0.36 -3.20
C ASN A 231 13.52 0.02 -4.62
N ASN A 232 14.44 -0.94 -4.78
CA ASN A 232 14.93 -1.39 -6.09
C ASN A 232 14.00 -2.40 -6.81
N ASN A 233 12.81 -2.72 -6.28
CA ASN A 233 11.88 -3.61 -6.97
C ASN A 233 11.42 -3.00 -8.29
N SER A 234 11.69 -3.70 -9.40
CA SER A 234 11.29 -3.30 -10.76
C SER A 234 10.05 -4.02 -11.27
N SER A 235 9.47 -4.93 -10.49
CA SER A 235 8.27 -5.68 -10.89
C SER A 235 6.98 -4.96 -10.49
N LEU A 236 6.02 -4.96 -11.41
CA LEU A 236 4.64 -4.50 -11.18
C LEU A 236 3.71 -5.60 -10.63
N VAL A 237 4.11 -6.86 -10.77
CA VAL A 237 3.25 -8.04 -10.55
C VAL A 237 3.72 -8.94 -9.42
N SER A 238 4.95 -8.73 -8.92
CA SER A 238 5.52 -9.49 -7.83
C SER A 238 6.02 -8.57 -6.73
N SER A 239 5.63 -8.86 -5.50
CA SER A 239 6.27 -8.32 -4.30
C SER A 239 7.75 -8.70 -4.32
N GLY A 240 8.62 -7.78 -3.92
CA GLY A 240 10.06 -7.98 -4.02
C GLY A 240 10.83 -6.70 -3.72
N GLY A 241 12.08 -6.67 -4.20
CA GLY A 241 13.06 -5.67 -3.82
C GLY A 241 14.03 -6.23 -2.78
N SER A 242 15.29 -5.85 -2.89
CA SER A 242 16.38 -6.29 -2.02
C SER A 242 17.01 -5.18 -1.20
N HIS A 243 16.65 -3.92 -1.44
CA HIS A 243 17.30 -2.80 -0.77
C HIS A 243 16.41 -1.57 -0.64
N TRP A 244 16.48 -0.93 0.53
CA TRP A 244 15.83 0.34 0.84
C TRP A 244 16.85 1.47 0.93
N SER A 245 16.48 2.65 0.45
CA SER A 245 17.22 3.90 0.66
C SER A 245 16.24 5.07 0.81
N LEU A 246 16.73 6.25 1.19
CA LEU A 246 15.88 7.42 1.41
C LEU A 246 16.22 8.51 0.40
N LEU A 247 15.19 9.09 -0.23
CA LEU A 247 15.30 10.25 -1.09
C LEU A 247 14.58 11.44 -0.44
N VAL A 248 15.26 12.58 -0.33
CA VAL A 248 14.71 13.79 0.31
C VAL A 248 14.83 14.99 -0.61
N TYR A 249 13.73 15.66 -0.91
CA TYR A 249 13.73 16.96 -1.57
C TYR A 249 13.91 18.08 -0.55
N SER A 250 14.76 19.06 -0.86
CA SER A 250 14.80 20.35 -0.18
C SER A 250 14.45 21.46 -1.16
N LYS A 251 13.33 22.14 -0.90
CA LYS A 251 12.92 23.33 -1.66
C LYS A 251 13.85 24.52 -1.40
N TYR A 252 14.51 24.58 -0.25
CA TYR A 252 15.47 25.63 0.05
C TYR A 252 16.74 25.48 -0.80
N ASP A 253 17.31 24.27 -0.81
CA ASP A 253 18.53 23.99 -1.57
C ASP A 253 18.29 23.81 -3.07
N GLN A 254 17.03 23.61 -3.47
CA GLN A 254 16.64 23.20 -4.83
C GLN A 254 17.37 21.91 -5.26
N LYS A 255 17.48 20.97 -4.31
CA LYS A 255 18.21 19.70 -4.47
C LYS A 255 17.41 18.52 -3.94
N TRP A 256 17.77 17.36 -4.46
CA TRP A 256 17.40 16.07 -3.94
C TRP A 256 18.63 15.44 -3.28
N PHE A 257 18.48 14.95 -2.06
CA PHE A 257 19.51 14.22 -1.33
C PHE A 257 19.14 12.74 -1.26
N HIS A 258 20.03 11.87 -1.71
CA HIS A 258 19.86 10.42 -1.63
C HIS A 258 20.75 9.86 -0.54
N TYR A 259 20.13 9.26 0.48
CA TYR A 259 20.80 8.60 1.58
C TYR A 259 20.70 7.10 1.39
N ASP A 260 21.81 6.49 0.99
CA ASP A 260 21.92 5.06 0.74
C ASP A 260 22.93 4.44 1.72
N SER A 261 22.42 3.61 2.65
CA SER A 261 23.26 2.89 3.61
C SER A 261 24.12 1.81 2.95
N GLN A 262 23.85 1.47 1.69
CA GLN A 262 24.71 0.66 0.83
C GLN A 262 24.99 1.44 -0.46
N LYS A 263 25.93 2.39 -0.37
CA LYS A 263 26.20 3.39 -1.40
C LYS A 263 26.12 2.85 -2.84
N GLY A 264 25.27 3.49 -3.64
CA GLY A 264 25.10 3.20 -5.07
C GLY A 264 24.09 2.12 -5.42
N SER A 265 23.58 1.37 -4.44
CA SER A 265 22.63 0.26 -4.66
C SER A 265 21.31 0.75 -5.28
N ASN A 266 20.77 1.87 -4.80
CA ASN A 266 19.49 2.43 -5.26
C ASN A 266 19.62 3.68 -6.14
N TYR A 267 20.83 4.07 -6.56
CA TYR A 267 21.06 5.34 -7.26
C TYR A 267 20.28 5.45 -8.58
N ARG A 268 20.13 4.35 -9.32
CA ARG A 268 19.35 4.32 -10.57
C ARG A 268 17.87 4.58 -10.32
N ASP A 269 17.29 3.92 -9.32
CA ASP A 269 15.89 4.08 -8.92
C ASP A 269 15.63 5.49 -8.38
N ALA A 270 16.52 6.00 -7.52
CA ALA A 270 16.46 7.36 -7.00
C ALA A 270 16.51 8.40 -8.14
N ARG A 271 17.42 8.24 -9.10
CA ARG A 271 17.52 9.14 -10.27
C ARG A 271 16.27 9.11 -11.14
N SER A 272 15.68 7.94 -11.35
CA SER A 272 14.41 7.79 -12.08
C SER A 272 13.26 8.53 -11.39
N LEU A 273 13.14 8.37 -10.07
CA LEU A 273 12.16 9.09 -9.25
C LEU A 273 12.35 10.61 -9.32
N VAL A 274 13.58 11.10 -9.18
CA VAL A 274 13.88 12.54 -9.27
C VAL A 274 13.47 13.11 -10.62
N TYR A 275 13.78 12.42 -11.72
CA TYR A 275 13.38 12.87 -13.07
C TYR A 275 11.86 13.02 -13.18
N ARG A 276 11.11 12.02 -12.69
CA ARG A 276 9.64 12.01 -12.70
C ARG A 276 9.08 13.13 -11.84
N ILE A 277 9.52 13.25 -10.58
CA ILE A 277 8.96 14.25 -9.66
C ILE A 277 9.34 15.67 -10.08
N ASN A 278 10.55 15.90 -10.61
CA ASN A 278 10.95 17.21 -11.14
C ASN A 278 10.01 17.70 -12.26
N SER A 279 9.53 16.79 -13.12
CA SER A 279 8.55 17.16 -14.15
C SER A 279 7.23 17.65 -13.56
N TYR A 280 6.80 17.08 -12.43
CA TYR A 280 5.57 17.44 -11.72
C TYR A 280 5.71 18.76 -10.95
N MET A 281 6.88 19.02 -10.37
CA MET A 281 7.17 20.20 -9.54
C MET A 281 7.35 21.50 -10.33
N ASN A 282 7.43 21.44 -11.66
CA ASN A 282 7.98 22.49 -12.50
C ASN A 282 7.23 23.85 -12.42
N ARG A 283 8.01 24.93 -12.15
CA ARG A 283 7.81 26.24 -12.80
C ARG A 283 9.09 26.90 -13.33
N TYR A 284 10.31 26.74 -12.78
CA TYR A 284 11.51 27.42 -13.34
C TYR A 284 12.91 26.77 -13.17
N SER A 285 13.07 25.61 -12.52
CA SER A 285 14.38 24.91 -12.44
C SER A 285 14.26 23.44 -12.02
N SER A 286 14.94 22.53 -12.73
CA SER A 286 15.04 21.11 -12.35
C SER A 286 16.03 20.93 -11.21
N ALA A 287 15.57 20.45 -10.06
CA ALA A 287 16.43 20.19 -8.90
C ALA A 287 17.40 19.04 -9.17
N THR A 288 18.67 19.20 -8.79
CA THR A 288 19.71 18.20 -9.01
C THR A 288 19.69 17.11 -7.94
N LEU A 289 20.05 15.88 -8.31
CA LEU A 289 20.26 14.78 -7.38
C LEU A 289 21.70 14.80 -6.85
N GLU A 290 21.84 14.80 -5.52
CA GLU A 290 23.09 14.72 -4.77
C GLU A 290 23.09 13.42 -3.94
N ASP A 291 24.18 12.67 -4.05
CA ASP A 291 24.42 11.46 -3.25
C ASP A 291 24.98 11.90 -1.89
N ALA A 292 24.16 11.84 -0.85
CA ALA A 292 24.45 12.39 0.45
C ALA A 292 25.43 11.49 1.24
N GLU A 293 26.31 12.10 2.01
CA GLU A 293 27.21 11.36 2.89
C GLU A 293 26.43 10.84 4.09
N CYS A 294 26.23 9.52 4.17
CA CYS A 294 25.47 8.91 5.26
C CYS A 294 26.11 7.67 5.85
N SER A 295 25.70 7.34 7.07
CA SER A 295 26.18 6.14 7.76
C SER A 295 25.91 4.89 6.93
N GLN A 296 26.98 4.14 6.66
CA GLN A 296 26.91 2.89 5.89
C GLN A 296 26.60 1.71 6.82
N GLN A 297 25.71 0.82 6.36
CA GLN A 297 25.42 -0.44 7.03
C GLN A 297 26.60 -1.41 6.85
N ASP A 298 26.82 -2.27 7.84
CA ASP A 298 27.82 -3.34 7.83
C ASP A 298 27.19 -4.74 7.84
N ASN A 299 25.86 -4.79 7.63
CA ASN A 299 25.08 -6.02 7.56
C ASN A 299 24.16 -6.01 6.33
N SER A 300 23.39 -7.07 6.10
CA SER A 300 22.56 -7.26 4.90
C SER A 300 21.07 -7.01 5.10
N TYR A 301 20.62 -6.49 6.26
CA TYR A 301 19.21 -6.50 6.62
C TYR A 301 18.67 -5.21 7.27
N ASP A 302 19.53 -4.29 7.69
CA ASP A 302 19.11 -3.06 8.37
C ASP A 302 18.87 -1.85 7.45
N CYS A 303 18.92 -2.01 6.13
CA CYS A 303 18.67 -0.90 5.19
C CYS A 303 17.34 -0.17 5.47
N GLY A 304 16.27 -0.90 5.79
CA GLY A 304 14.99 -0.31 6.21
C GLY A 304 15.07 0.49 7.52
N ALA A 305 15.85 0.02 8.51
CA ALA A 305 16.09 0.73 9.75
C ALA A 305 16.89 2.03 9.53
N PHE A 306 17.90 1.99 8.65
CA PHE A 306 18.64 3.18 8.24
C PHE A 306 17.74 4.20 7.52
N VAL A 307 16.80 3.77 6.67
CA VAL A 307 15.81 4.68 6.06
C VAL A 307 15.00 5.41 7.14
N MET A 308 14.52 4.69 8.14
CA MET A 308 13.73 5.27 9.24
C MET A 308 14.54 6.24 10.10
N LEU A 309 15.79 5.90 10.43
CA LEU A 309 16.71 6.76 11.17
C LEU A 309 17.11 8.01 10.38
N HIS A 310 17.51 7.84 9.12
CA HIS A 310 17.87 8.96 8.25
C HIS A 310 16.67 9.89 8.06
N ALA A 311 15.45 9.36 7.88
CA ALA A 311 14.24 10.17 7.74
C ALA A 311 13.99 11.04 8.97
N GLN A 312 14.08 10.46 10.17
CA GLN A 312 13.95 11.23 11.41
C GLN A 312 15.07 12.29 11.51
N LYS A 313 16.33 11.89 11.33
CA LYS A 313 17.48 12.77 11.55
C LYS A 313 17.52 13.94 10.55
N VAL A 314 17.25 13.66 9.28
CA VAL A 314 17.20 14.66 8.22
C VAL A 314 16.01 15.60 8.43
N ALA A 315 14.86 15.09 8.89
CA ALA A 315 13.74 15.96 9.27
C ALA A 315 14.09 16.86 10.45
N GLU A 316 14.75 16.36 11.50
CA GLU A 316 15.27 17.20 12.61
C GLU A 316 16.22 18.28 12.10
N ASN A 317 17.17 17.93 11.23
CA ASN A 317 18.12 18.87 10.64
C ASN A 317 17.39 19.93 9.80
N ALA A 318 16.43 19.53 8.98
CA ALA A 318 15.59 20.43 8.19
C ALA A 318 14.80 21.40 9.07
N THR A 319 14.27 20.93 10.22
CA THR A 319 13.57 21.82 11.17
C THR A 319 14.46 22.88 11.79
N LYS A 320 15.77 22.61 11.88
CA LYS A 320 16.80 23.49 12.43
C LYS A 320 17.58 24.25 11.34
N SER A 321 17.19 24.11 10.08
CA SER A 321 17.89 24.68 8.92
C SER A 321 19.39 24.33 8.87
N LEU A 322 19.72 23.10 9.25
CA LEU A 322 21.07 22.55 9.15
C LEU A 322 21.31 21.94 7.77
N ASP A 323 22.59 21.71 7.44
CA ASP A 323 22.98 21.01 6.22
C ASP A 323 22.35 19.61 6.15
N LEU A 324 21.91 19.25 4.94
CA LEU A 324 21.31 17.96 4.63
C LEU A 324 22.26 17.08 3.81
N GLY A 325 23.38 17.61 3.30
CA GLY A 325 24.36 16.83 2.52
C GLY A 325 25.01 15.69 3.31
N THR A 326 25.04 15.80 4.64
CA THR A 326 25.58 14.75 5.53
C THR A 326 24.57 14.30 6.59
N CYS A 327 24.38 12.99 6.74
CA CYS A 327 23.55 12.37 7.78
C CYS A 327 24.26 11.16 8.43
N LEU A 328 24.94 11.40 9.54
CA LEU A 328 25.62 10.36 10.30
C LEU A 328 24.80 9.99 11.54
N VAL A 329 24.44 8.70 11.63
CA VAL A 329 23.76 8.06 12.76
C VAL A 329 24.61 6.91 13.31
N GLN A 330 24.50 6.60 14.60
CA GLN A 330 25.23 5.44 15.14
C GLN A 330 24.60 4.15 14.64
N ARG A 331 25.42 3.17 14.24
CA ARG A 331 24.90 1.85 13.80
C ARG A 331 24.14 1.13 14.91
N SER A 332 24.52 1.35 16.17
CA SER A 332 23.81 0.87 17.35
C SER A 332 22.33 1.30 17.38
N GLU A 333 22.01 2.48 16.83
CA GLU A 333 20.63 2.97 16.75
C GLU A 333 19.82 2.18 15.72
N ALA A 334 20.43 1.69 14.64
CA ALA A 334 19.73 0.88 13.63
C ALA A 334 19.27 -0.45 14.20
N TYR A 335 20.09 -1.08 15.05
CA TYR A 335 19.69 -2.28 15.78
C TYR A 335 18.56 -2.01 16.76
N LYS A 336 18.65 -0.90 17.51
CA LYS A 336 17.63 -0.49 18.49
C LYS A 336 16.31 -0.06 17.84
N MET A 337 16.31 0.36 16.57
CA MET A 337 15.11 0.79 15.86
C MET A 337 14.02 -0.29 15.89
N ARG A 338 14.40 -1.58 15.84
CA ARG A 338 13.45 -2.71 15.93
C ARG A 338 12.72 -2.74 17.27
N GLU A 339 13.46 -2.59 18.36
CA GLU A 339 12.91 -2.50 19.73
C GLU A 339 12.03 -1.26 19.89
N VAL A 340 12.49 -0.11 19.40
CA VAL A 340 11.74 1.16 19.44
C VAL A 340 10.39 1.03 18.73
N ILE A 341 10.36 0.45 17.53
CA ILE A 341 9.12 0.24 16.77
C ILE A 341 8.22 -0.75 17.49
N PHE A 342 8.77 -1.85 17.99
CA PHE A 342 8.01 -2.86 18.72
C PHE A 342 7.34 -2.27 19.97
N ASP A 343 8.09 -1.54 20.79
CA ASP A 343 7.60 -0.88 22.00
C ASP A 343 6.56 0.19 21.68
N LEU A 344 6.78 0.95 20.60
CA LEU A 344 5.83 1.96 20.15
C LEU A 344 4.51 1.34 19.71
N ILE A 345 4.55 0.27 18.91
CA ILE A 345 3.35 -0.46 18.48
C ILE A 345 2.60 -1.00 19.70
N ASN A 346 3.30 -1.60 20.66
CA ASN A 346 2.69 -2.12 21.89
C ASN A 346 2.10 -1.02 22.77
N ARG A 347 2.69 0.18 22.77
CA ARG A 347 2.16 1.34 23.49
C ARG A 347 0.89 1.89 22.84
N LEU A 348 0.86 1.96 21.51
CA LEU A 348 -0.29 2.48 20.75
C LEU A 348 -1.45 1.48 20.60
N LYS A 349 -1.18 0.19 20.86
CA LYS A 349 -2.21 -0.86 20.91
C LYS A 349 -3.08 -0.80 22.16
N ARG A 350 -2.54 -0.23 23.26
CA ARG A 350 -3.27 -0.01 24.52
C ARG A 350 -4.12 1.23 24.41
#